data_AF-A0A2R6DEU0-F1
#
_entry.id   AF-A0A2R6DEU0-F1
#
_cell.length_a   1.000
_cell.length_b   1.000
_cell.length_c   1.000
_cell.angle_alpha   90.00
_cell.angle_beta   90.00
_cell.angle_gamma   90.00
#
_symmetry.space_group_name_H-M   'P 1'
#
loop_
_entity.id
_entity.type
_entity.pdbx_description
1 polymer ?
#
loop_
_entity_poly.entity_id
_entity_poly.type
_entity_poly.pdbx_seq_one_letter_code
_entity_poly.pdbx_strand_id
1 'polypeptide(L)' 'MQSVTGPGGQTLFVDRTEGKRGAKGPFHVVYTDERGQQRWGFFCTNCETVNNAVDSMGRVQCNVCSNRTKAEEWDAAHE' A
#
# COMPACT_ATOMS: atom_id res chain seq x y z
N MET A 1 -2.21 14.40 -4.60
CA MET A 1 -1.44 13.20 -4.18
C MET A 1 0.01 13.59 -3.95
N GLN A 2 0.72 12.95 -3.02
CA GLN A 2 2.16 13.16 -2.82
C GLN A 2 2.94 12.37 -3.89
N SER A 3 3.98 12.93 -4.49
CA SER A 3 4.85 12.17 -5.40
C SER A 3 5.99 11.46 -4.67
N VAL A 4 6.36 10.28 -5.15
CA VAL A 4 7.53 9.50 -4.71
C VAL A 4 8.26 8.93 -5.92
N THR A 5 9.56 8.66 -5.76
CA THR A 5 10.36 8.00 -6.80
C THR A 5 10.22 6.48 -6.68
N GLY A 6 9.67 5.86 -7.71
CA GLY A 6 9.56 4.41 -7.86
C GLY A 6 10.76 3.76 -8.55
N PRO A 7 10.66 2.45 -8.84
CA PRO A 7 11.72 1.71 -9.53
C PRO A 7 12.10 2.34 -10.87
N GLY A 8 13.40 2.38 -11.18
CA GLY A 8 13.89 2.97 -12.43
C GLY A 8 13.72 4.49 -12.54
N GLY A 9 13.48 5.19 -11.41
CA GLY A 9 13.33 6.65 -11.39
C GLY A 9 11.94 7.15 -11.80
N GLN A 10 10.96 6.27 -12.00
CA GLN A 10 9.60 6.65 -12.35
C GLN A 10 8.95 7.49 -11.25
N THR A 11 8.22 8.54 -11.60
CA THR A 11 7.42 9.30 -10.63
C THR A 11 6.11 8.56 -10.37
N LEU A 12 5.77 8.32 -9.11
CA LEU A 12 4.54 7.70 -8.67
C LEU A 12 3.79 8.62 -7.71
N PHE A 13 2.48 8.42 -7.59
CA PHE A 13 1.59 9.28 -6.82
C PHE A 13 0.89 8.50 -5.71
N VAL A 14 1.12 8.90 -4.46
CA VAL A 14 0.54 8.27 -3.26
C VAL A 14 -0.77 8.97 -2.90
N ASP A 15 -1.83 8.18 -2.80
CA ASP A 15 -3.10 8.60 -2.21
C ASP A 15 -3.14 8.27 -0.72
N ARG A 16 -3.13 9.30 0.13
CA ARG A 16 -3.16 9.15 1.60
C ARG A 16 -4.57 8.93 2.16
N THR A 17 -5.60 9.01 1.34
CA THR A 17 -7.00 8.81 1.75
C THR A 17 -7.44 7.36 1.58
N GLU A 18 -6.85 6.63 0.63
CA GLU A 18 -7.09 5.20 0.40
C GLU A 18 -5.93 4.35 0.94
N GLY A 19 -6.24 3.20 1.53
CA GLY A 19 -5.19 2.28 1.99
C GLY A 19 -5.68 1.02 2.69
N LYS A 20 -4.73 0.16 3.04
CA LYS A 20 -4.93 -1.04 3.85
C LYS A 20 -4.27 -0.87 5.22
N ARG A 21 -4.89 -1.40 6.27
CA ARG A 21 -4.27 -1.43 7.60
C ARG A 21 -3.09 -2.40 7.61
N GLY A 22 -1.95 -1.98 8.16
CA GLY A 22 -0.79 -2.83 8.36
C GLY A 22 -0.45 -3.04 9.84
N ALA A 23 0.41 -4.02 10.10
CA ALA A 23 0.85 -4.36 11.45
C ALA A 23 1.73 -3.28 12.11
N LYS A 24 2.57 -2.60 11.31
CA LYS A 24 3.48 -1.54 11.77
C LYS A 24 3.03 -0.14 11.36
N GLY A 25 2.23 -0.05 10.30
CA GLY A 25 1.67 1.20 9.78
C GLY A 25 0.80 0.95 8.54
N PRO A 26 -0.05 1.89 8.13
CA PRO A 26 -0.86 1.77 6.93
C PRO A 26 -0.05 1.54 5.64
N PHE A 27 -0.71 0.94 4.65
CA PHE A 27 -0.28 0.90 3.25
C PHE A 27 -1.19 1.81 2.43
N HIS A 28 -0.67 2.87 1.85
CA HIS A 28 -1.43 3.77 0.97
C HIS A 28 -1.39 3.32 -0.48
N VAL A 29 -2.41 3.65 -1.26
CA VAL A 29 -2.46 3.28 -2.69
C VAL A 29 -1.53 4.18 -3.50
N VAL A 30 -0.88 3.60 -4.50
CA VAL A 30 0.05 4.29 -5.39
C VAL A 30 -0.45 4.17 -6.82
N TYR A 31 -0.39 5.28 -7.55
CA TYR A 31 -0.79 5.42 -8.96
C TYR A 31 0.38 5.84 -9.83
N THR A 32 0.31 5.53 -11.13
CA THR A 32 1.28 6.02 -12.13
C THR A 32 0.97 7.45 -12.59
N ASP A 33 -0.23 7.94 -12.36
CA ASP A 33 -0.69 9.27 -12.74
C ASP A 33 -1.32 10.04 -11.56
N GLU A 34 -1.20 11.36 -11.59
CA GLU A 34 -1.71 12.25 -10.54
C GLU A 34 -3.24 12.24 -10.40
N ARG A 35 -3.96 11.80 -11.45
CA ARG A 35 -5.43 11.74 -11.45
C ARG A 35 -5.96 10.45 -10.85
N GLY A 36 -5.09 9.51 -10.46
CA GLY A 36 -5.48 8.27 -9.80
C GLY A 36 -6.16 7.26 -10.71
N GLN A 37 -5.88 7.27 -12.01
CA GLN A 37 -6.59 6.42 -12.98
C GLN A 37 -5.95 5.03 -13.10
N GLN A 38 -4.63 4.94 -12.96
CA GLN A 38 -3.90 3.68 -13.10
C GLN A 38 -3.19 3.29 -11.80
N ARG A 39 -3.76 2.31 -11.10
CA ARG A 39 -3.17 1.78 -9.86
C ARG A 39 -1.87 1.05 -10.16
N TRP A 40 -0.82 1.44 -9.46
CA TRP A 40 0.50 0.83 -9.53
C TRP A 40 0.73 -0.19 -8.42
N GLY A 41 0.40 0.16 -7.16
CA GLY A 41 0.71 -0.69 -6.01
C GLY A 41 0.43 0.00 -4.68
N PHE A 42 1.32 -0.19 -3.70
CA PHE A 42 1.17 0.37 -2.36
C PHE A 42 2.43 1.08 -1.86
N PHE A 43 2.25 2.03 -0.95
CA PHE A 43 3.29 2.74 -0.23
C PHE A 43 3.24 2.36 1.25
N CYS A 44 4.34 1.82 1.78
CA CYS A 44 4.46 1.47 3.19
C CYS A 44 4.81 2.71 4.00
N THR A 45 3.88 3.18 4.84
CA THR A 45 4.11 4.39 5.66
C THR A 45 5.17 4.20 6.75
N ASN A 46 5.42 2.95 7.18
CA ASN A 46 6.36 2.66 8.26
C ASN A 46 7.84 2.87 7.88
N CYS A 47 8.21 2.65 6.62
CA CYS A 47 9.59 2.81 6.15
C CYS A 47 9.67 3.57 4.82
N GLU A 48 8.57 4.22 4.46
CA GLU A 48 8.46 5.14 3.34
C GLU A 48 8.96 4.57 2.00
N THR A 49 8.48 3.38 1.65
CA THR A 49 8.88 2.68 0.41
C THR A 49 7.70 2.11 -0.36
N VAL A 50 7.85 2.02 -1.68
CA VAL A 50 6.92 1.33 -2.58
C VAL A 50 7.33 -0.13 -2.86
N ASN A 51 8.42 -0.62 -2.25
CA ASN A 51 8.89 -1.99 -2.42
C ASN A 51 8.08 -2.96 -1.54
N ASN A 52 7.08 -3.60 -2.14
CA ASN A 52 6.24 -4.61 -1.51
C ASN A 52 5.88 -5.74 -2.48
N ALA A 53 5.51 -6.88 -1.91
CA ALA A 53 4.85 -7.97 -2.60
C ALA A 53 3.35 -7.96 -2.29
N VAL A 54 2.54 -8.37 -3.25
CA VAL A 54 1.10 -8.55 -3.11
C VAL A 54 0.77 -9.99 -3.52
N ASP A 55 0.06 -10.73 -2.67
CA ASP A 55 -0.36 -12.08 -2.97
C ASP A 55 -1.69 -12.15 -3.73
N SER A 56 -2.11 -13.35 -4.13
CA SER A 56 -3.36 -13.58 -4.85
C SER A 56 -4.62 -13.20 -4.06
N MET A 57 -4.52 -13.04 -2.73
CA MET A 57 -5.62 -12.57 -1.86
C MET A 57 -5.53 -11.06 -1.61
N GLY A 58 -4.63 -10.34 -2.27
CA GLY A 58 -4.48 -8.90 -2.13
C GLY A 58 -3.86 -8.45 -0.80
N ARG A 59 -3.22 -9.38 -0.06
CA ARG A 59 -2.44 -9.03 1.14
C ARG A 59 -1.10 -8.46 0.73
N VAL A 60 -0.65 -7.43 1.44
CA VAL A 60 0.57 -6.68 1.11
C VAL A 60 1.63 -6.96 2.16
N GLN A 61 2.85 -7.23 1.71
CA GLN A 61 4.03 -7.42 2.54
C GLN A 61 5.13 -6.45 2.06
N CYS A 62 5.57 -5.54 2.92
CA CYS A 62 6.74 -4.72 2.64
C CYS A 62 8.00 -5.59 2.63
N ASN A 63 8.78 -5.49 1.55
CA ASN A 63 10.02 -6.26 1.38
C ASN A 63 11.21 -5.69 2.17
N VAL A 64 11.04 -4.52 2.78
CA VAL A 64 12.11 -3.81 3.52
C VAL A 64 11.94 -3.97 5.02
N CYS A 65 10.85 -3.46 5.59
CA CYS A 65 10.65 -3.45 7.05
C CYS A 65 9.77 -4.60 7.57
N SER A 66 9.37 -5.52 6.70
CA SER A 66 8.46 -6.62 7.02
C SER A 66 7.07 -6.20 7.55
N ASN A 67 6.65 -4.93 7.40
CA ASN A 67 5.26 -4.55 7.65
C ASN A 67 4.33 -5.36 6.73
N ARG A 68 3.17 -5.79 7.21
CA ARG A 68 2.22 -6.61 6.46
C ARG A 68 0.79 -6.20 6.75
N THR A 69 -0.12 -6.40 5.81
CA THR A 69 -1.55 -6.15 6.03
C THR A 69 -2.07 -6.99 7.19
N LYS A 70 -2.88 -6.38 8.04
CA LYS A 70 -3.67 -7.15 9.02
C LYS A 70 -4.76 -7.92 8.27
N ALA A 71 -5.19 -9.05 8.82
CA ALA A 71 -6.39 -9.72 8.32
C ALA A 71 -7.56 -8.71 8.35
N GLU A 72 -8.41 -8.74 7.33
CA GLU A 72 -9.67 -8.01 7.39
C GLU A 72 -10.44 -8.56 8.59
N GLU A 73 -10.87 -7.66 9.48
CA GLU A 73 -11.67 -8.06 10.64
C GLU A 73 -12.98 -8.63 10.06
N TRP A 74 -13.15 -9.93 10.18
CA TRP A 74 -14.44 -10.55 9.96
C TRP A 74 -15.25 -10.22 11.21
N ASP A 75 -16.15 -9.24 11.12
CA ASP A 75 -17.18 -9.09 12.12
C ASP A 75 -17.91 -10.44 12.19
N ALA A 76 -17.60 -11.21 13.22
CA ALA A 76 -18.39 -12.36 13.58
C ALA A 76 -19.74 -11.81 14.07
N ALA A 77 -20.60 -11.42 13.14
CA ALA A 77 -22.02 -11.24 13.38
C ALA A 77 -22.58 -12.64 13.64
N HIS A 78 -22.40 -13.11 14.87
CA HIS A 78 -23.07 -14.26 15.43
C HIS A 78 -23.60 -13.86 16.81
N GLU A 79 -24.82 -13.31 16.80
CA GLU A 79 -25.87 -13.60 17.78
C GLU A 79 -27.24 -13.36 17.14
#